data_AF-A0A6B0SWY0-F1
#
_entry.id   AF-A0A6B0SWY0-F1
#
_cell.length_a   1.000
_cell.length_b   1.000
_cell.length_c   1.000
_cell.angle_alpha   90.00
_cell.angle_beta   90.00
_cell.angle_gamma   90.00
#
_symmetry.space_group_name_H-M   'P 1'
#
loop_
_entity.id
_entity.type
_entity.pdbx_description
1 polymer ?
#
loop_
_entity_poly.entity_id
_entity_poly.type
_entity_poly.pdbx_seq_one_letter_code
_entity_poly.pdbx_strand_id
1 'polypeptide(L)'
;MITHDSSDGTVERETVRAVSKILLGAGSLVFVAYLLTLLPGVGRLVPRTPVTFAALIGSVVSLAVVALLLSVAPRLAALARMSLDGPADIVENAASLVYWLTVLAAVLIAHAGLSGTVRPLVGGVGWLYDLVFLLLALPAVAIVAARLYASLDPTAELLADRVAGRNESAAGPDDP
;
A
#
# COMPACT_ATOMS: atom_id res chain seq x y z
N MET A 1 28.63 -19.06 25.02
CA MET A 1 28.06 -19.48 23.72
C MET A 1 26.62 -18.98 23.72
N ILE A 2 26.40 -17.79 23.18
CA ILE A 2 25.14 -17.03 23.35
C ILE A 2 24.24 -17.35 22.17
N THR A 3 23.07 -17.91 22.48
CA THR A 3 21.95 -18.20 21.58
C THR A 3 21.27 -16.89 21.15
N HIS A 4 21.79 -16.20 20.12
CA HIS A 4 21.15 -14.98 19.59
C HIS A 4 20.35 -15.20 18.29
N ASP A 5 20.49 -16.36 17.65
CA ASP A 5 19.92 -16.64 16.32
C ASP A 5 18.44 -17.07 16.36
N SER A 6 18.00 -17.73 17.43
CA SER A 6 16.66 -18.33 17.49
C SER A 6 15.53 -17.32 17.79
N SER A 7 15.84 -16.23 18.50
CA SER A 7 14.81 -15.24 18.87
C SER A 7 14.40 -14.36 17.69
N ASP A 8 15.35 -13.97 16.84
CA ASP A 8 15.07 -13.08 15.71
C ASP A 8 14.15 -13.75 14.67
N GLY A 9 14.45 -15.00 14.33
CA GLY A 9 13.60 -15.80 13.42
C GLY A 9 12.20 -16.09 13.97
N THR A 10 12.03 -16.15 15.30
CA THR A 10 10.69 -16.32 15.90
C THR A 10 9.84 -15.04 15.80
N VAL A 11 10.43 -13.88 16.06
CA VAL A 11 9.76 -12.57 15.97
C VAL A 11 9.35 -12.26 14.53
N GLU A 12 10.23 -12.55 13.56
CA GLU A 12 9.92 -12.38 12.14
C GLU A 12 8.76 -13.28 11.71
N ARG A 13 8.82 -14.58 12.05
CA ARG A 13 7.77 -15.54 11.69
C ARG A 13 6.41 -15.18 12.32
N GLU A 14 6.41 -14.67 13.54
CA GLU A 14 5.18 -14.19 14.20
C GLU A 14 4.62 -12.95 13.51
N THR A 15 5.48 -12.01 13.11
CA THR A 15 5.08 -10.81 12.38
C THR A 15 4.51 -11.14 11.01
N VAL A 16 5.20 -12.00 10.24
CA VAL A 16 4.73 -12.50 8.94
C VAL A 16 3.40 -13.24 9.10
N ARG A 17 3.26 -14.10 10.12
CA ARG A 17 2.01 -14.80 10.40
C ARG A 17 0.87 -13.84 10.74
N ALA A 18 1.13 -12.81 11.56
CA ALA A 18 0.13 -11.82 11.92
C ALA A 18 -0.31 -11.00 10.70
N VAL A 19 0.64 -10.51 9.90
CA VAL A 19 0.41 -9.75 8.66
C VAL A 19 -0.39 -10.60 7.67
N SER A 20 0.04 -11.84 7.44
CA SER A 20 -0.64 -12.79 6.53
C SER A 20 -2.05 -13.10 6.99
N LYS A 21 -2.26 -13.36 8.29
CA LYS A 21 -3.60 -13.59 8.85
C LYS A 21 -4.52 -12.40 8.63
N ILE A 22 -3.99 -11.19 8.77
CA ILE A 22 -4.75 -9.96 8.55
C ILE A 22 -5.10 -9.79 7.06
N LEU A 23 -4.12 -9.97 6.16
CA LEU A 23 -4.34 -9.92 4.71
C LEU A 23 -5.34 -10.96 4.21
N LEU A 24 -5.21 -12.21 4.66
CA LEU A 24 -6.17 -13.28 4.36
C LEU A 24 -7.55 -12.94 4.92
N GLY A 25 -7.62 -12.43 6.15
CA GLY A 25 -8.88 -11.99 6.75
C GLY A 25 -9.55 -10.88 5.93
N ALA A 26 -8.77 -9.88 5.48
CA ALA A 26 -9.26 -8.82 4.60
C ALA A 26 -9.78 -9.40 3.28
N GLY A 27 -9.00 -10.27 2.63
CA GLY A 27 -9.36 -10.91 1.37
C GLY A 27 -10.63 -11.75 1.50
N SER A 28 -10.76 -12.55 2.56
CA SER A 28 -11.97 -13.31 2.85
C SER A 28 -13.18 -12.41 3.11
N LEU A 29 -13.02 -11.31 3.84
CA LEU A 29 -14.08 -10.35 4.08
C LEU A 29 -14.56 -9.70 2.78
N VAL A 30 -13.63 -9.26 1.92
CA VAL A 30 -13.92 -8.70 0.60
C VAL A 30 -14.62 -9.73 -0.29
N PHE A 31 -14.18 -10.99 -0.27
CA PHE A 31 -14.80 -12.06 -1.02
C PHE A 31 -16.24 -12.35 -0.56
N VAL A 32 -16.48 -12.43 0.75
CA VAL A 32 -17.82 -12.61 1.31
C VAL A 32 -18.71 -11.42 0.95
N ALA A 33 -18.19 -10.19 1.07
CA ALA A 33 -18.90 -9.00 0.65
C ALA A 33 -19.28 -9.04 -0.83
N TYR A 34 -18.34 -9.45 -1.68
CA TYR A 34 -18.58 -9.64 -3.11
C TYR A 34 -19.70 -10.66 -3.37
N LEU A 35 -19.70 -11.81 -2.69
CA LEU A 35 -20.79 -12.77 -2.78
C LEU A 35 -22.13 -12.17 -2.34
N LEU A 36 -22.14 -11.37 -1.26
CA LEU A 36 -23.33 -10.65 -0.82
C LEU A 36 -23.84 -9.66 -1.88
N THR A 37 -22.95 -9.03 -2.65
CA THR A 37 -23.35 -8.14 -3.76
C THR A 37 -23.98 -8.86 -4.94
N LEU A 38 -23.72 -10.17 -5.10
CA LEU A 38 -24.32 -10.99 -6.16
C LEU A 38 -25.72 -11.51 -5.81
N LEU A 39 -26.18 -11.34 -4.56
CA LEU A 39 -27.52 -11.77 -4.18
C LEU A 39 -28.59 -10.98 -4.96
N PRO A 40 -29.71 -11.60 -5.35
CA PRO A 40 -30.82 -10.87 -5.95
C PRO A 40 -31.41 -9.89 -4.93
N GLY A 41 -31.50 -8.60 -5.29
CA GLY A 41 -32.15 -7.57 -4.48
C GLY A 41 -31.23 -6.60 -3.73
N VAL A 42 -29.91 -6.80 -3.69
CA VAL A 42 -28.95 -5.85 -3.06
C VAL A 42 -28.78 -4.54 -3.84
N GLY A 43 -29.14 -4.52 -5.12
CA GLY A 43 -29.23 -3.30 -5.91
C GLY A 43 -30.43 -2.41 -5.54
N ARG A 44 -31.34 -2.86 -4.66
CA ARG A 44 -32.48 -2.04 -4.23
C ARG A 44 -32.00 -0.87 -3.38
N LEU A 45 -32.70 0.25 -3.57
CA LEU A 45 -32.59 1.42 -2.71
C LEU A 45 -33.03 1.04 -1.29
N VAL A 46 -32.26 1.49 -0.31
CA VAL A 46 -32.67 1.42 1.09
C VAL A 46 -33.88 2.37 1.25
N PRO A 47 -35.02 1.89 1.80
CA PRO A 47 -36.22 2.71 1.93
C PRO A 47 -35.94 4.08 2.55
N ARG A 48 -36.48 5.14 1.93
CA ARG A 48 -36.28 6.56 2.32
C ARG A 48 -34.85 7.11 2.18
N THR A 49 -33.95 6.46 1.44
CA THR A 49 -32.62 7.03 1.16
C THR A 49 -32.19 6.82 -0.30
N PRO A 50 -31.32 7.69 -0.85
CA PRO A 50 -30.78 7.53 -2.21
C PRO A 50 -29.61 6.53 -2.29
N VAL A 51 -29.46 5.64 -1.30
CA VAL A 51 -28.32 4.71 -1.17
C VAL A 51 -28.79 3.27 -1.38
N THR A 52 -28.00 2.46 -2.09
CA THR A 52 -28.30 1.02 -2.28
C THR A 52 -27.71 0.17 -1.14
N PHE A 53 -28.29 -1.01 -0.88
CA PHE A 53 -27.70 -1.94 0.09
C PHE A 53 -26.27 -2.34 -0.29
N ALA A 54 -26.01 -2.54 -1.58
CA ALA A 54 -24.67 -2.81 -2.09
C ALA A 54 -23.67 -1.69 -1.76
N ALA A 55 -24.06 -0.41 -1.92
CA ALA A 55 -23.21 0.72 -1.57
C ALA A 55 -22.90 0.76 -0.07
N LEU A 56 -23.91 0.50 0.78
CA LEU A 56 -23.74 0.47 2.23
C LEU A 56 -22.77 -0.65 2.66
N ILE A 57 -22.97 -1.87 2.16
CA ILE A 57 -22.09 -3.02 2.41
C ILE A 57 -20.67 -2.69 1.93
N GLY A 58 -20.54 -2.16 0.71
CA GLY A 58 -19.26 -1.74 0.15
C GLY A 58 -18.53 -0.73 1.03
N SER A 59 -19.22 0.30 1.52
CA SER A 59 -18.63 1.30 2.42
C SER A 59 -18.15 0.69 3.74
N VAL A 60 -18.96 -0.17 4.37
CA VAL A 60 -18.57 -0.85 5.62
C VAL A 60 -17.33 -1.74 5.40
N VAL A 61 -17.31 -2.50 4.31
CA VAL A 61 -16.22 -3.40 3.97
C VAL A 61 -14.96 -2.61 3.66
N SER A 62 -15.06 -1.53 2.88
CA SER A 62 -13.92 -0.65 2.61
C SER A 62 -13.37 -0.02 3.89
N LEU A 63 -14.22 0.45 4.81
CA LEU A 63 -13.77 0.95 6.11
C LEU A 63 -13.03 -0.13 6.92
N ALA A 64 -13.53 -1.36 6.93
CA ALA A 64 -12.87 -2.48 7.60
C ALA A 64 -11.50 -2.78 6.97
N VAL A 65 -11.40 -2.80 5.64
CA VAL A 65 -10.14 -3.00 4.90
C VAL A 65 -9.14 -1.88 5.18
N VAL A 66 -9.61 -0.63 5.19
CA VAL A 66 -8.80 0.56 5.50
C VAL A 66 -8.24 0.50 6.90
N ALA A 67 -9.08 0.20 7.89
CA ALA A 67 -8.65 0.02 9.27
C ALA A 67 -7.60 -1.10 9.39
N LEU A 68 -7.81 -2.22 8.68
CA LEU A 68 -6.84 -3.30 8.61
C LEU A 68 -5.52 -2.86 8.00
N LEU A 69 -5.53 -2.22 6.84
CA LEU A 69 -4.32 -1.74 6.16
C LEU A 69 -3.52 -0.78 7.04
N LEU A 70 -4.19 0.21 7.64
CA LEU A 70 -3.55 1.16 8.55
C LEU A 70 -2.96 0.48 9.79
N SER A 71 -3.62 -0.57 10.31
CA SER A 71 -3.10 -1.35 11.44
C SER A 71 -1.82 -2.14 11.11
N VAL A 72 -1.64 -2.52 9.85
CA VAL A 72 -0.50 -3.36 9.41
C VAL A 72 0.61 -2.53 8.74
N ALA A 73 0.32 -1.32 8.26
CA ALA A 73 1.29 -0.40 7.65
C ALA A 73 2.63 -0.28 8.42
N PRO A 74 2.66 -0.03 9.75
CA PRO A 74 3.93 0.04 10.48
C PRO A 74 4.65 -1.31 10.56
N ARG A 75 3.91 -2.42 10.57
CA ARG A 75 4.48 -3.78 10.59
C ARG A 75 5.10 -4.15 9.25
N LEU A 76 4.48 -3.73 8.14
CA LEU A 76 5.05 -3.90 6.80
C LEU A 76 6.34 -3.09 6.64
N ALA A 77 6.37 -1.87 7.17
CA ALA A 77 7.58 -1.07 7.19
C ALA A 77 8.69 -1.72 8.03
N ALA A 78 8.35 -2.25 9.21
CA ALA A 78 9.31 -2.98 10.05
C ALA A 78 9.84 -4.25 9.36
N LEU A 79 8.97 -5.01 8.69
CA LEU A 79 9.36 -6.17 7.87
C LEU A 79 10.29 -5.77 6.73
N ALA A 80 10.01 -4.66 6.05
CA ALA A 80 10.89 -4.13 5.02
C ALA A 80 12.27 -3.77 5.61
N ARG A 81 12.33 -3.18 6.81
CA ARG A 81 13.62 -2.90 7.47
C ARG A 81 14.40 -4.17 7.80
N MET A 82 13.71 -5.23 8.22
CA MET A 82 14.33 -6.50 8.62
C MET A 82 14.75 -7.36 7.42
N SER A 83 13.99 -7.29 6.32
CA SER A 83 14.21 -8.14 5.13
C SER A 83 15.22 -7.56 4.15
N LEU A 84 15.57 -6.28 4.24
CA LEU A 84 16.56 -5.64 3.37
C LEU A 84 17.90 -5.51 4.09
N ASP A 85 18.92 -6.17 3.56
CA ASP A 85 20.32 -5.91 3.91
C ASP A 85 20.88 -4.77 3.06
N GLY A 86 21.44 -3.74 3.69
CA GLY A 86 22.05 -2.62 2.96
C GLY A 86 22.34 -1.38 3.81
N PRO A 87 22.82 -0.30 3.18
CA PRO A 87 23.02 0.99 3.85
C PRO A 87 21.74 1.48 4.53
N ALA A 88 21.87 1.99 5.76
CA ALA A 88 20.75 2.41 6.59
C ALA A 88 19.79 3.37 5.87
N ASP A 89 20.33 4.28 5.05
CA ASP A 89 19.54 5.25 4.29
C ASP A 89 18.64 4.59 3.24
N ILE A 90 19.12 3.51 2.58
CA ILE A 90 18.36 2.79 1.55
C ILE A 90 17.24 1.95 2.19
N VAL A 91 17.56 1.26 3.29
CA VAL A 91 16.60 0.44 4.04
C VAL A 91 15.49 1.30 4.63
N GLU A 92 15.84 2.46 5.21
CA GLU A 92 14.87 3.41 5.74
C GLU A 92 14.02 4.05 4.63
N ASN A 93 14.61 4.33 3.47
CA ASN A 93 13.89 4.81 2.29
C ASN A 93 12.84 3.78 1.84
N ALA A 94 13.22 2.51 1.72
CA ALA A 94 12.33 1.42 1.32
C ALA A 94 11.19 1.20 2.33
N ALA A 95 11.52 1.15 3.63
CA ALA A 95 10.53 1.00 4.69
C ALA A 95 9.53 2.16 4.75
N SER A 96 10.03 3.40 4.59
CA SER A 96 9.20 4.60 4.49
C SER A 96 8.26 4.53 3.28
N LEU A 97 8.77 4.05 2.14
CA LEU A 97 8.00 3.91 0.91
C LEU A 97 6.88 2.87 1.06
N VAL A 98 7.17 1.72 1.68
CA VAL A 98 6.16 0.68 2.01
C VAL A 98 5.08 1.23 2.92
N TYR A 99 5.45 1.97 3.96
CA TYR A 99 4.49 2.62 4.85
C TYR A 99 3.56 3.57 4.09
N TRP A 100 4.13 4.52 3.34
CA TRP A 100 3.36 5.55 2.65
C TRP A 100 2.54 5.02 1.48
N LEU A 101 3.01 3.98 0.78
CA LEU A 101 2.20 3.28 -0.21
C LEU A 101 1.00 2.59 0.44
N THR A 102 1.19 1.96 1.61
CA THR A 102 0.09 1.31 2.33
C THR A 102 -0.94 2.35 2.79
N VAL A 103 -0.49 3.49 3.31
CA VAL A 103 -1.36 4.61 3.68
C VAL A 103 -2.10 5.16 2.46
N LEU A 104 -1.41 5.38 1.34
CA LEU A 104 -2.02 5.84 0.10
C LEU A 104 -3.09 4.87 -0.40
N ALA A 105 -2.80 3.57 -0.42
CA ALA A 105 -3.77 2.54 -0.79
C ALA A 105 -5.00 2.58 0.10
N ALA A 106 -4.82 2.75 1.41
CA ALA A 106 -5.92 2.90 2.36
C ALA A 106 -6.79 4.14 2.04
N VAL A 107 -6.18 5.30 1.75
CA VAL A 107 -6.92 6.51 1.36
C VAL A 107 -7.72 6.30 0.08
N LEU A 108 -7.14 5.64 -0.93
CA LEU A 108 -7.82 5.35 -2.20
C LEU A 108 -8.97 4.36 -2.04
N ILE A 109 -8.79 3.30 -1.25
CA ILE A 109 -9.85 2.32 -0.96
C ILE A 109 -10.99 2.98 -0.18
N ALA A 110 -10.68 3.85 0.77
CA ALA A 110 -11.69 4.65 1.47
C ALA A 110 -12.46 5.54 0.48
N HIS A 111 -11.76 6.23 -0.41
CA HIS A 111 -12.39 7.09 -1.42
C HIS A 111 -13.36 6.30 -2.32
N ALA A 112 -12.89 5.18 -2.86
CA ALA A 112 -13.68 4.32 -3.75
C ALA A 112 -14.90 3.73 -3.01
N GLY A 113 -14.67 3.19 -1.81
CA GLY A 113 -15.69 2.50 -1.01
C GLY A 113 -16.79 3.39 -0.45
N LEU A 114 -16.45 4.62 -0.07
CA LEU A 114 -17.42 5.58 0.46
C LEU A 114 -18.15 6.35 -0.65
N SER A 115 -17.62 6.39 -1.87
CA SER A 115 -18.20 7.17 -2.98
C SER A 115 -19.67 6.82 -3.26
N GLY A 116 -20.01 5.53 -3.25
CA GLY A 116 -21.36 5.03 -3.51
C GLY A 116 -22.39 5.36 -2.43
N THR A 117 -21.96 5.68 -1.21
CA THR A 117 -22.84 6.01 -0.09
C THR A 117 -22.86 7.52 0.17
N VAL A 118 -21.71 8.17 0.14
CA VAL A 118 -21.57 9.58 0.50
C VAL A 118 -22.04 10.50 -0.61
N ARG A 119 -21.63 10.28 -1.87
CA ARG A 119 -22.00 11.18 -2.99
C ARG A 119 -23.53 11.35 -3.16
N PRO A 120 -24.36 10.30 -3.09
CA PRO A 120 -25.82 10.45 -3.16
C PRO A 120 -26.41 11.28 -2.02
N LEU A 121 -25.77 11.30 -0.84
CA LEU A 121 -26.22 12.05 0.33
C LEU A 121 -25.84 13.53 0.26
N VAL A 122 -24.67 13.86 -0.29
CA VAL A 122 -24.18 15.25 -0.39
C VAL A 122 -24.61 15.97 -1.68
N GLY A 123 -25.20 15.26 -2.65
CA GLY A 123 -25.79 15.88 -3.85
C GLY A 123 -24.80 16.75 -4.63
N GLY A 124 -25.14 18.03 -4.84
CA GLY A 124 -24.38 18.97 -5.68
C GLY A 124 -22.99 19.36 -5.17
N VAL A 125 -22.65 19.08 -3.90
CA VAL A 125 -21.31 19.37 -3.34
C VAL A 125 -20.38 18.15 -3.36
N GLY A 126 -20.64 17.16 -4.22
CA GLY A 126 -19.79 15.99 -4.40
C GLY A 126 -18.32 16.31 -4.74
N TRP A 127 -18.04 17.50 -5.28
CA TRP A 127 -16.67 17.98 -5.53
C TRP A 127 -15.85 18.16 -4.23
N LEU A 128 -16.51 18.47 -3.11
CA LEU A 128 -15.84 18.67 -1.82
C LEU A 128 -15.34 17.34 -1.25
N TYR A 129 -16.05 16.25 -1.52
CA TYR A 129 -15.61 14.89 -1.21
C TYR A 129 -14.29 14.56 -1.92
N ASP A 130 -14.22 14.86 -3.23
CA ASP A 130 -13.01 14.65 -4.03
C ASP A 130 -11.86 15.52 -3.52
N LEU A 131 -12.14 16.77 -3.17
CA LEU A 131 -11.15 17.69 -2.63
C LEU A 131 -10.56 17.21 -1.29
N VAL A 132 -11.40 16.73 -0.36
CA VAL A 132 -10.94 16.23 0.95
C VAL A 132 -10.04 15.01 0.76
N PHE A 133 -10.44 14.05 -0.07
CA PHE A 133 -9.63 12.86 -0.34
C PHE A 133 -8.34 13.19 -1.08
N LEU A 134 -8.37 14.17 -1.99
CA LEU A 134 -7.17 14.71 -2.64
C LEU A 134 -6.21 15.30 -1.61
N LEU A 135 -6.71 16.11 -0.67
CA LEU A 135 -5.91 16.69 0.41
C LEU A 135 -5.31 15.61 1.34
N LEU A 136 -6.06 14.55 1.62
CA LEU A 136 -5.57 13.41 2.40
C LEU A 136 -4.50 12.59 1.65
N ALA A 137 -4.64 12.42 0.34
CA ALA A 137 -3.69 11.66 -0.48
C ALA A 137 -2.39 12.42 -0.74
N LEU A 138 -2.45 13.76 -0.78
CA LEU A 138 -1.35 14.65 -1.13
C LEU A 138 -0.04 14.37 -0.34
N PRO A 139 -0.06 14.28 1.01
CA PRO A 139 1.15 13.99 1.77
C PRO A 139 1.78 12.65 1.41
N ALA A 140 0.94 11.61 1.23
CA ALA A 140 1.42 10.28 0.88
C ALA A 140 2.06 10.26 -0.51
N VAL A 141 1.40 10.89 -1.49
CA VAL A 141 1.94 11.03 -2.85
C VAL A 141 3.24 11.83 -2.84
N ALA A 142 3.30 12.95 -2.12
CA ALA A 142 4.49 13.79 -2.04
C ALA A 142 5.69 13.02 -1.48
N ILE A 143 5.49 12.24 -0.41
CA ILE A 143 6.57 11.46 0.20
C ILE A 143 7.00 10.30 -0.69
N VAL A 144 6.05 9.57 -1.29
CA VAL A 144 6.38 8.51 -2.27
C VAL A 144 7.17 9.09 -3.44
N ALA A 145 6.76 10.25 -3.98
CA ALA A 145 7.46 10.91 -5.07
C ALA A 145 8.87 11.35 -4.67
N ALA A 146 9.04 11.98 -3.50
CA ALA A 146 10.35 12.41 -3.01
C ALA A 146 11.30 11.22 -2.80
N ARG A 147 10.78 10.13 -2.23
CA ARG A 147 11.55 8.90 -1.96
C ARG A 147 11.92 8.17 -3.25
N LEU A 148 11.03 8.16 -4.25
CA LEU A 148 11.30 7.59 -5.55
C LEU A 148 12.32 8.42 -6.31
N TYR A 149 12.22 9.75 -6.27
CA TYR A 149 13.19 10.66 -6.87
C TYR A 149 14.58 10.49 -6.27
N ALA A 150 14.69 10.40 -4.93
CA ALA A 150 15.95 10.15 -4.25
C ALA A 150 16.60 8.79 -4.61
N SER A 151 15.80 7.80 -5.00
CA SER A 151 16.32 6.49 -5.45
C SER A 151 16.82 6.48 -6.90
N LEU A 152 16.51 7.51 -7.70
CA LEU A 152 16.93 7.56 -9.10
C LEU A 152 18.43 7.76 -9.25
N ASP A 153 19.05 8.65 -8.47
CA ASP A 153 20.49 8.96 -8.56
C ASP A 153 21.38 7.71 -8.37
N PRO A 154 21.23 6.91 -7.29
CA PRO A 154 22.01 5.69 -7.11
C PRO A 154 21.78 4.68 -8.23
N THR A 155 20.55 4.58 -8.75
CA THR A 155 20.22 3.64 -9.82
C THR A 155 20.87 4.08 -11.13
N ALA A 156 20.90 5.39 -11.40
CA ALA A 156 21.54 5.98 -12.56
C ALA A 156 23.07 5.77 -12.51
N GLU A 157 23.71 5.93 -11.36
CA GLU A 157 25.14 5.63 -11.16
C GLU A 157 25.44 4.15 -11.40
N LEU A 158 24.67 3.22 -10.82
CA LEU A 158 24.85 1.79 -11.04
C LEU A 158 24.68 1.40 -12.52
N LEU A 159 23.74 2.03 -13.23
CA LEU A 159 23.58 1.85 -14.67
C LEU A 159 24.76 2.45 -15.45
N ALA A 160 25.22 3.64 -15.07
CA ALA A 160 26.36 4.30 -15.69
C ALA A 160 27.63 3.46 -15.54
N ASP A 161 27.93 2.96 -14.34
CA ASP A 161 29.05 2.08 -14.04
C ASP A 161 28.96 0.76 -14.83
N ARG A 162 27.75 0.19 -14.94
CA ARG A 162 27.51 -1.03 -15.73
C ARG A 162 27.82 -0.81 -17.21
N VAL A 163 27.46 0.35 -17.76
CA VAL A 163 27.69 0.70 -19.16
C VAL A 163 29.15 1.06 -19.40
N ALA A 164 29.76 1.86 -18.51
CA ALA A 164 31.16 2.24 -18.57
C ALA A 164 32.09 1.01 -18.45
N GLY A 165 31.89 0.16 -17.44
CA GLY A 165 32.67 -1.07 -17.27
C GLY A 165 32.49 -2.10 -18.39
N ARG A 166 31.35 -2.09 -19.10
CA ARG A 166 31.15 -2.89 -20.32
C ARG A 166 31.96 -2.33 -21.50
N ASN A 167 32.13 -1.01 -21.60
CA ASN A 167 32.97 -0.40 -22.63
C ASN A 167 34.47 -0.61 -22.35
N GLU A 168 34.91 -0.61 -21.09
CA GLU A 168 36.31 -0.90 -20.74
C GLU A 168 36.70 -2.35 -21.04
N SER A 169 35.79 -3.32 -20.83
CA SER A 169 36.01 -4.73 -21.17
C SER A 169 36.03 -4.99 -22.69
N ALA A 170 35.50 -4.07 -23.49
CA ALA A 170 35.52 -4.15 -24.95
C ALA A 170 36.71 -3.39 -25.58
N ALA A 171 37.50 -2.66 -24.78
CA ALA A 171 38.50 -1.70 -25.25
C ALA A 171 39.97 -2.05 -24.91
N GLY A 172 40.30 -3.29 -24.52
CA GLY A 172 41.72 -3.70 -24.54
C GLY A 172 42.00 -5.17 -24.25
N PRO A 173 43.10 -5.75 -24.79
CA PRO A 173 44.22 -5.11 -25.48
C PRO A 173 44.36 -5.55 -26.96
N ASP A 174 44.26 -4.59 -27.89
CA ASP A 174 45.07 -4.63 -29.10
C ASP A 174 46.42 -3.99 -28.72
N ASP A 175 47.46 -4.80 -28.60
CA ASP A 175 48.84 -4.32 -28.70
C ASP A 175 49.57 -5.25 -29.72
N PRO A 176 50.47 -4.69 -30.55
CA PRO A 176 50.84 -5.16 -31.90
C PRO A 176 51.78 -6.38 -31.97
#